data_AF-A0A1G4KG81-F1
#
_entry.id   AF-A0A1G4KG81-F1
#
_cell.length_a   1.000
_cell.length_b   1.000
_cell.length_c   1.000
_cell.angle_alpha   90.00
_cell.angle_beta   90.00
_cell.angle_gamma   90.00
#
_symmetry.space_group_name_H-M   'P 1'
#
loop_
_entity.id
_entity.type
_entity.pdbx_description
1 polymer ?
#
loop_
_entity_poly.entity_id
_entity_poly.type
_entity_poly.pdbx_seq_one_letter_code
_entity_poly.pdbx_strand_id
1 'polypeptide(L)'
;MSLPLAVYKSPNVEEHRFQVDPSQDRYNTTNGTTTGPSAYVLEAGQIDKDKPSEPKRNEKGDFTYLSKLRMQLTGLQDDMNEYLTHQMELAKNKKLKQADEQRIRGEIDKLLDGGDGDDESEEEAKKDT
;
A
#
# COMPACT_ATOMS: atom_id res chain seq x y z
N MET A 1 -2.33 -19.39 -27.73
CA MET A 1 -2.04 -17.97 -27.43
C MET A 1 -1.18 -17.92 -26.20
N SER A 2 -0.12 -17.13 -26.20
CA SER A 2 0.66 -16.88 -24.98
C SER A 2 -0.13 -15.97 -24.05
N LEU A 3 -0.18 -16.33 -22.77
CA LEU A 3 -0.74 -15.48 -21.73
C LEU A 3 0.27 -14.36 -21.40
N PRO A 4 -0.18 -13.13 -21.13
CA PRO A 4 0.72 -12.08 -20.69
C PRO A 4 1.28 -12.40 -19.31
N LEU A 5 2.48 -11.91 -19.03
CA LEU A 5 3.19 -12.09 -17.76
C LEU A 5 3.92 -10.81 -17.40
N ALA A 6 4.15 -10.60 -16.10
CA ALA A 6 4.98 -9.52 -15.61
C ALA A 6 5.93 -10.02 -14.53
N VAL A 7 7.08 -9.37 -14.40
CA VAL A 7 8.10 -9.69 -13.39
C VAL A 7 8.54 -8.40 -12.72
N TYR A 8 8.39 -8.35 -11.40
CA TYR A 8 8.84 -7.25 -10.56
C TYR A 8 10.16 -7.59 -9.87
N LYS A 9 11.09 -6.63 -9.85
CA LYS A 9 12.39 -6.73 -9.18
C LYS A 9 12.68 -5.44 -8.42
N SER A 10 13.21 -5.58 -7.22
CA SER A 10 13.60 -4.46 -6.36
C SER A 10 14.85 -4.85 -5.56
N PRO A 11 15.71 -3.91 -5.16
CA PRO A 11 16.89 -4.23 -4.35
C PRO A 11 16.58 -4.90 -3.01
N ASN A 12 15.37 -4.68 -2.47
CA ASN A 12 14.96 -5.12 -1.14
C ASN A 12 13.95 -6.26 -1.14
N VAL A 13 13.53 -6.74 -2.32
CA VAL A 13 12.49 -7.76 -2.46
C VAL A 13 12.89 -8.78 -3.51
N GLU A 14 12.66 -10.05 -3.23
CA GLU A 14 12.87 -11.12 -4.21
C GLU A 14 12.02 -10.92 -5.46
N GLU A 15 12.47 -11.51 -6.57
CA GLU A 15 11.76 -11.45 -7.84
C GLU A 15 10.32 -11.96 -7.67
N HIS A 16 9.35 -11.11 -7.97
CA HIS A 16 7.93 -11.48 -7.91
C HIS A 16 7.39 -11.61 -9.33
N ARG A 17 6.75 -12.74 -9.63
CA ARG A 17 6.20 -13.04 -10.96
C ARG A 17 4.69 -13.00 -10.91
N PHE A 18 4.11 -12.23 -11.80
CA PHE A 18 2.67 -12.17 -12.03
C PHE A 18 2.32 -13.01 -13.25
N GLN A 19 1.37 -13.93 -13.09
CA GLN A 19 0.90 -14.81 -14.14
C GLN A 19 -0.61 -14.77 -14.21
N VAL A 20 -1.13 -14.71 -15.43
CA VAL A 20 -2.56 -14.81 -15.68
C VAL A 20 -3.05 -16.21 -15.35
N ASP A 21 -4.08 -16.29 -14.53
CA ASP A 21 -4.83 -17.50 -14.25
C ASP A 21 -6.21 -17.43 -14.92
N PRO A 22 -6.40 -18.09 -16.08
CA PRO A 22 -7.68 -18.06 -16.80
C PRO A 22 -8.86 -18.64 -16.02
N SER A 23 -8.60 -19.40 -14.95
CA SER A 23 -9.66 -19.96 -14.10
C SER A 23 -10.29 -18.93 -13.16
N GLN A 24 -9.63 -17.78 -12.94
CA GLN A 24 -10.15 -16.74 -12.05
C GLN A 24 -10.95 -15.70 -12.83
N ASP A 25 -12.09 -15.29 -12.26
CA ASP A 25 -12.99 -14.32 -12.87
C ASP A 25 -12.34 -12.94 -13.10
N ARG A 26 -11.35 -12.55 -12.28
CA ARG A 26 -10.59 -11.29 -12.42
C ARG A 26 -9.87 -11.17 -13.77
N TYR A 27 -9.49 -12.30 -14.37
CA TYR A 27 -8.86 -12.36 -15.69
C TYR A 27 -9.87 -12.54 -16.82
N ASN A 28 -11.16 -12.62 -16.49
CA ASN A 28 -12.28 -12.79 -17.40
C ASN A 28 -13.24 -11.59 -17.41
N THR A 29 -12.80 -10.44 -16.90
CA THR A 29 -13.55 -9.17 -16.89
C THR A 29 -12.69 -8.03 -17.36
N THR A 30 -13.32 -6.96 -17.88
CA THR A 30 -12.65 -5.70 -18.19
C THR A 30 -12.84 -4.66 -17.10
N ASN A 31 -13.63 -4.98 -16.08
CA ASN A 31 -13.83 -4.17 -14.89
C ASN A 31 -13.01 -4.80 -13.76
N GLY A 32 -11.79 -4.34 -13.60
CA GLY A 32 -10.90 -4.73 -12.50
C GLY A 32 -11.25 -4.01 -11.21
N THR A 33 -10.87 -4.59 -10.07
CA THR A 33 -11.15 -4.03 -8.74
C THR A 33 -10.43 -2.70 -8.51
N THR A 34 -9.29 -2.50 -9.17
CA THR A 34 -8.50 -1.26 -9.05
C THR A 34 -8.74 -0.28 -10.20
N THR A 35 -9.63 -0.61 -11.15
CA THR A 35 -9.87 0.18 -12.37
C THR A 35 -11.00 1.20 -12.27
N GLY A 36 -11.64 1.34 -11.11
CA GLY A 36 -12.74 2.28 -10.88
C GLY A 36 -12.40 3.43 -9.91
N PRO A 37 -13.24 4.47 -9.86
CA PRO A 37 -13.12 5.53 -8.85
C PRO A 37 -13.20 4.94 -7.43
N SER A 38 -12.53 5.57 -6.48
CA SER A 38 -12.50 5.09 -5.09
C SER A 38 -13.90 5.06 -4.49
N ALA A 39 -14.11 4.19 -3.49
CA ALA A 39 -15.39 4.08 -2.79
C ALA A 39 -15.92 5.43 -2.28
N TYR A 40 -15.00 6.29 -1.80
CA TYR A 40 -15.31 7.66 -1.36
C TYR A 40 -15.91 8.53 -2.47
N VAL A 41 -15.42 8.40 -3.70
CA VAL A 41 -15.90 9.17 -4.87
C VAL A 41 -17.26 8.64 -5.35
N LEU A 42 -17.47 7.33 -5.27
CA LEU A 42 -18.76 6.72 -5.59
C LEU A 42 -19.86 7.10 -4.58
N GLU A 43 -19.54 7.12 -3.28
CA GLU A 43 -20.46 7.56 -2.22
C GLU A 43 -20.85 9.05 -2.34
N ALA A 44 -19.98 9.87 -2.91
CA ALA A 44 -20.26 11.27 -3.22
C ALA A 44 -21.24 11.46 -4.41
N GLY A 45 -21.79 10.38 -4.98
CA GLY A 45 -22.81 10.40 -6.02
C GLY A 45 -22.25 10.56 -7.44
N GLN A 46 -20.94 10.39 -7.64
CA GLN A 46 -20.32 10.53 -8.94
C GLN A 46 -20.51 9.25 -9.78
N ILE A 47 -21.02 9.42 -11.00
CA ILE A 47 -21.16 8.32 -11.97
C ILE A 47 -19.84 8.15 -12.73
N ASP A 48 -19.32 6.93 -12.75
CA ASP A 48 -18.12 6.57 -13.52
C ASP A 48 -18.43 6.55 -15.03
N LYS A 49 -18.07 7.64 -15.71
CA LYS A 49 -18.22 7.78 -17.17
C LYS A 49 -17.06 7.18 -17.95
N ASP A 50 -15.94 6.90 -17.29
CA ASP A 50 -14.71 6.39 -17.92
C ASP A 50 -14.60 4.86 -17.80
N LYS A 51 -15.67 4.21 -17.32
CA LYS A 51 -15.75 2.77 -17.15
C LYS A 51 -15.34 2.04 -18.45
N PRO A 52 -14.43 1.07 -18.38
CA PRO A 52 -14.02 0.31 -19.55
C PRO A 52 -15.22 -0.42 -20.18
N SER A 53 -15.33 -0.32 -21.50
CA SER A 53 -16.33 -1.06 -22.28
C SER A 53 -16.31 -2.56 -21.98
N GLU A 54 -17.43 -3.24 -22.15
CA GLU A 54 -17.50 -4.70 -22.01
C GLU A 54 -16.64 -5.45 -23.04
N PRO A 55 -16.22 -6.68 -22.75
CA PRO A 55 -15.42 -7.46 -23.68
C PRO A 55 -16.23 -7.83 -24.94
N LYS A 56 -15.67 -7.52 -26.12
CA LYS A 56 -16.32 -7.77 -27.41
C LYS A 56 -16.29 -9.25 -27.77
N ARG A 57 -17.44 -9.74 -28.24
CA ARG A 57 -17.61 -11.09 -28.80
C ARG A 57 -17.66 -11.05 -30.32
N ASN A 58 -17.23 -12.13 -30.96
CA ASN A 58 -17.38 -12.34 -32.39
C ASN A 58 -18.80 -12.86 -32.70
N GLU A 59 -19.11 -13.02 -34.00
CA GLU A 59 -20.42 -13.53 -34.47
C GLU A 59 -20.73 -14.96 -34.00
N LYS A 60 -19.72 -15.71 -33.54
CA LYS A 60 -19.86 -17.07 -33.01
C LYS A 60 -20.11 -17.10 -31.49
N GLY A 61 -20.14 -15.93 -30.84
CA GLY A 61 -20.35 -15.79 -29.40
C GLY A 61 -19.08 -15.87 -28.54
N ASP A 62 -17.91 -16.10 -29.16
CA ASP A 62 -16.61 -16.16 -28.47
C ASP A 62 -16.01 -14.77 -28.28
N PHE A 63 -15.27 -14.56 -27.20
CA PHE A 63 -14.49 -13.33 -27.04
C PHE A 63 -13.43 -13.17 -28.13
N THR A 64 -13.36 -11.97 -28.69
CA THR A 64 -12.30 -11.60 -29.63
C THR A 64 -10.93 -11.67 -28.97
N TYR A 65 -9.87 -11.84 -29.77
CA TYR A 65 -8.50 -11.89 -29.25
C TYR A 65 -8.15 -10.68 -28.37
N LEU A 66 -8.44 -9.47 -28.85
CA LEU A 66 -8.17 -8.23 -28.12
C LEU A 66 -8.99 -8.12 -26.84
N SER A 67 -10.21 -8.68 -26.82
CA SER A 67 -11.02 -8.69 -25.60
C SER A 67 -10.43 -9.61 -24.54
N LYS A 68 -10.01 -10.82 -24.93
CA LYS A 68 -9.30 -11.73 -24.03
C LYS A 68 -8.01 -11.09 -23.50
N LEU A 69 -7.21 -10.48 -24.38
CA LEU A 69 -5.99 -9.79 -23.96
C LEU A 69 -6.28 -8.65 -22.98
N ARG A 70 -7.31 -7.83 -23.25
CA ARG A 70 -7.69 -6.74 -22.34
C ARG A 70 -8.11 -7.27 -20.98
N MET A 71 -8.96 -8.30 -20.93
CA MET A 71 -9.39 -8.93 -19.67
C MET A 71 -8.20 -9.44 -18.86
N GLN A 72 -7.25 -10.08 -19.54
CA GLN A 72 -6.04 -10.61 -18.92
C GLN A 72 -5.13 -9.50 -18.38
N LEU A 73 -4.96 -8.41 -19.13
CA LEU A 73 -4.18 -7.26 -18.67
C LEU A 73 -4.85 -6.52 -17.51
N THR A 74 -6.19 -6.46 -17.49
CA THR A 74 -6.94 -5.88 -16.38
C THR A 74 -6.69 -6.67 -15.09
N GLY A 75 -6.80 -7.99 -15.12
CA GLY A 75 -6.48 -8.82 -13.94
C GLY A 75 -5.00 -8.69 -13.51
N LEU A 76 -4.08 -8.61 -14.48
CA LEU A 76 -2.66 -8.44 -14.17
C LEU A 76 -2.35 -7.07 -13.54
N GLN A 77 -3.05 -6.02 -13.99
CA GLN A 77 -2.97 -4.69 -13.42
C GLN A 77 -3.45 -4.69 -11.96
N ASP A 78 -4.58 -5.35 -11.67
CA ASP A 78 -5.10 -5.47 -10.31
C ASP A 78 -4.08 -6.19 -9.40
N ASP A 79 -3.52 -7.32 -9.84
CA ASP A 79 -2.53 -8.06 -9.06
C ASP A 79 -1.27 -7.22 -8.77
N MET A 80 -0.79 -6.45 -9.76
CA MET A 80 0.33 -5.54 -9.56
C MET A 80 -0.01 -4.42 -8.57
N ASN A 81 -1.19 -3.83 -8.67
CA ASN A 81 -1.63 -2.75 -7.79
C ASN A 81 -1.82 -3.23 -6.35
N GLU A 82 -2.44 -4.39 -6.15
CA GLU A 82 -2.60 -5.03 -4.85
C GLU A 82 -1.24 -5.31 -4.21
N TYR A 83 -0.32 -5.92 -4.98
CA TYR A 83 1.03 -6.22 -4.52
C TYR A 83 1.81 -4.97 -4.10
N LEU A 84 1.82 -3.93 -4.94
CA LEU A 84 2.55 -2.70 -4.63
C LEU A 84 1.93 -1.94 -3.45
N THR A 85 0.60 -1.95 -3.32
CA THR A 85 -0.09 -1.35 -2.19
C THR A 85 0.30 -2.05 -0.88
N HIS A 86 0.28 -3.39 -0.87
CA HIS A 86 0.71 -4.18 0.28
C HIS A 86 2.18 -3.90 0.64
N GLN A 87 3.08 -3.78 -0.35
CA GLN A 87 4.48 -3.41 -0.09
C GLN A 87 4.63 -2.02 0.54
N MET A 88 3.84 -1.04 0.11
CA MET A 88 3.83 0.30 0.70
C MET A 88 3.30 0.28 2.13
N GLU A 89 2.26 -0.50 2.43
CA GLU A 89 1.72 -0.67 3.78
C GLU A 89 2.74 -1.29 4.72
N LEU A 90 3.43 -2.36 4.29
CA LEU A 90 4.51 -2.98 5.07
C LEU A 90 5.63 -1.97 5.36
N ALA A 91 6.05 -1.20 4.35
CA ALA A 91 7.07 -0.17 4.51
C ALA A 91 6.63 0.94 5.47
N LYS A 92 5.37 1.38 5.39
CA LYS A 92 4.79 2.40 6.28
C LYS A 92 4.72 1.89 7.72
N ASN A 93 4.21 0.67 7.94
CA ASN A 93 4.11 0.06 9.25
C ASN A 93 5.49 -0.14 9.90
N LYS A 94 6.50 -0.52 9.11
CA LYS A 94 7.89 -0.62 9.61
C LYS A 94 8.43 0.73 10.05
N LYS A 95 8.17 1.80 9.29
CA LYS A 95 8.58 3.17 9.65
C LYS A 95 7.87 3.68 10.91
N LEU A 96 6.56 3.42 11.06
CA LEU A 96 5.79 3.77 12.26
C LEU A 96 6.35 3.09 13.50
N LYS A 97 6.59 1.77 13.45
CA LYS A 97 7.20 1.04 14.57
C LYS A 97 8.59 1.57 14.95
N GLN A 98 9.43 1.87 13.95
CA GLN A 98 10.75 2.46 14.21
C GLN A 98 10.68 3.86 14.81
N ALA A 99 9.75 4.70 14.35
CA ALA A 99 9.53 6.03 14.91
C ALA A 99 9.02 5.96 16.36
N ASP A 100 8.11 5.03 16.65
CA ASP A 100 7.61 4.80 18.01
C ASP A 100 8.71 4.26 18.94
N GLU A 101 9.52 3.30 18.49
CA GLU A 101 10.66 2.79 19.26
C GLU A 101 11.70 3.88 19.55
N GLN A 102 11.99 4.75 18.59
CA GLN A 102 12.90 5.89 18.78
C GLN A 102 12.33 6.91 19.77
N ARG A 103 11.02 7.19 19.71
CA ARG A 103 10.35 8.07 20.67
C ARG A 103 10.38 7.49 22.08
N ILE A 104 10.03 6.22 22.23
CA ILE A 104 10.04 5.51 23.53
C ILE A 104 11.46 5.48 24.11
N ARG A 105 12.49 5.20 23.30
CA ARG A 105 13.88 5.25 23.76
C ARG A 105 14.29 6.65 24.23
N GLY A 106 13.93 7.68 23.49
CA GLY A 106 14.22 9.07 23.90
C GLY A 106 13.49 9.49 25.17
N GLU A 107 12.27 8.98 25.42
CA GLU A 107 11.54 9.18 26.68
C GLU A 107 12.19 8.39 27.83
N ILE A 108 12.61 7.15 27.61
CA ILE A 108 13.33 6.33 28.59
C ILE A 108 14.66 6.98 28.98
N ASP A 109 15.45 7.45 28.00
CA ASP A 109 16.73 8.12 28.28
C ASP A 109 16.54 9.39 29.11
N LYS A 110 15.50 10.19 28.82
CA LYS A 110 15.17 11.38 29.63
C LYS A 110 14.71 11.06 31.05
N LEU A 111 14.03 9.93 31.25
CA LEU A 111 13.60 9.47 32.57
C LEU A 111 14.77 8.89 33.38
N LEU A 112 15.71 8.20 32.71
CA LEU A 112 16.91 7.63 33.33
C LEU A 112 17.98 8.69 33.64
N ASP A 113 18.03 9.79 32.88
CA ASP A 113 18.89 10.96 33.12
C ASP A 113 18.36 11.89 34.24
N GLY A 114 17.22 11.55 34.86
CA GLY A 114 16.61 12.30 35.93
C GLY A 114 17.02 11.82 37.33
N GLY A 115 18.23 12.17 37.78
CA GLY A 115 18.58 11.98 39.19
C GLY A 115 20.05 12.19 39.56
N ASP A 116 20.56 13.43 39.48
CA ASP A 116 21.40 13.99 40.56
C ASP A 116 21.48 15.52 40.44
N GLY A 117 21.17 16.23 41.54
CA GLY A 117 21.11 17.70 41.58
C GLY A 117 20.37 18.26 42.80
N ASP A 118 20.69 17.70 43.97
CA ASP A 118 20.73 18.31 45.31
C ASP A 118 19.61 19.26 45.76
N ASP A 119 18.72 18.68 46.57
CA ASP A 119 17.96 19.32 47.64
C ASP A 119 18.92 19.49 48.85
N GLU A 120 19.80 20.50 48.85
CA GLU A 120 20.58 20.88 50.04
C GLU A 120 20.17 22.27 50.56
N SER A 121 19.49 22.21 51.69
CA SER A 121 19.14 23.28 52.61
C SER A 121 20.39 23.96 53.19
N GLU A 122 20.50 25.28 53.14
CA GLU A 122 21.22 26.06 54.16
C GLU A 122 20.50 27.38 54.50
N GLU A 123 19.99 27.42 55.72
CA GLU A 123 19.56 28.61 56.45
C GLU A 123 20.74 29.56 56.77
N GLU A 124 20.43 30.86 56.79
CA GLU A 124 21.02 31.95 57.59
C GLU A 124 22.54 31.99 57.92
N ALA A 125 23.23 33.04 57.45
CA ALA A 125 24.21 33.77 58.27
C ALA A 125 24.41 35.25 57.84
N LYS A 126 24.19 36.15 58.80
CA LYS A 126 24.42 37.61 58.78
C LYS A 126 25.88 38.02 58.46
N LYS A 127 26.10 39.15 57.74
CA LYS A 127 26.74 40.40 58.27
C LYS A 127 27.14 41.42 57.20
N ASP A 128 26.87 42.68 57.54
CA ASP A 128 27.63 43.91 57.25
C ASP A 128 27.81 44.35 55.78
N THR A 129 27.01 45.34 55.35
CA THR A 129 27.52 46.67 54.96
C THR A 129 26.44 47.73 55.15
#